data_AF-A0A7J0F7C6-F1
#
_entry.id   AF-A0A7J0F7C6-F1
#
_cell.length_a   1.000
_cell.length_b   1.000
_cell.length_c   1.000
_cell.angle_alpha   90.00
_cell.angle_beta   90.00
_cell.angle_gamma   90.00
#
_symmetry.space_group_name_H-M   'P 1'
#
loop_
_entity.id
_entity.type
_entity.pdbx_description
1 polymer ?
#
loop_
_entity_poly.entity_id
_entity_poly.type
_entity_poly.pdbx_seq_one_letter_code
_entity_poly.pdbx_strand_id
1 'polypeptide(L)'
;MDGIGLEGHFTIPNLPLMRALIDKLSTLGLPIWLTEVDISSTLDKETQAIYLEEVLREGFSHPSVNGIMLWTALHPYGCYQMCLTNNNFRNLPAGDVFDKLLKEWQTGVEVGQTDEHGACSFYGFLGEYEATVTYQNLLPQITRQEIDNNNKRRGRVPQEGNGPSYDYSAYTECKAVPESPLYNGGIIKGQTPILTHELNVSGSDINVPAFVLYNLTANTMLGNDKKCLFYQERKRAATIHVSDVHGDGLQGAAIEIEQISKDSPFGSAIAKTILGNLPYQSWFVERFNAAVFEDELKWYSTEPEPGKVNYTIPDQMLEFVRANQIVARGHNIFWEDPAYTPSWVRNLTGPELKSAVNSRIQSLMSKYKTEFIHWDVSNELLHFDFYEQRLGPNASLQFFQTVHKSDPLATLFMNEFNVVETCDDANSTVDKYISRLRELKRGGVSMDGIGLESHFSKPNPPFIRAVLDKLATLQLPIWLTELDINNTFDLETQAAYLEAVLREGFSHPSVNGIMLWTALHPYGCYRMCLTDNNLRNLPAGDVVDKLLKEWQTGVIEGHADDHGSYSFNGFLGEYRVNVKYGSRIANSTFSLCRGDETKHFSIQL
;
A
#
# COMPACT_ATOMS: atom_id res chain seq x y z
N MET A 1 -31.48 -7.31 -2.84
CA MET A 1 -30.81 -6.10 -2.34
C MET A 1 -30.03 -5.61 -3.53
N ASP A 2 -30.50 -4.52 -4.13
CA ASP A 2 -30.28 -4.28 -5.56
C ASP A 2 -29.29 -3.13 -5.81
N GLY A 3 -28.75 -2.56 -4.72
CA GLY A 3 -27.74 -1.51 -4.71
C GLY A 3 -27.34 -1.13 -3.28
N ILE A 4 -26.30 -0.30 -3.16
CA ILE A 4 -25.78 0.21 -1.89
C ILE A 4 -25.89 1.74 -1.92
N GLY A 5 -26.60 2.33 -0.96
CA GLY A 5 -26.61 3.79 -0.74
C GLY A 5 -25.63 4.17 0.36
N LEU A 6 -24.82 5.21 0.14
CA LEU A 6 -23.87 5.75 1.09
C LEU A 6 -24.14 7.22 1.33
N GLU A 7 -24.66 7.56 2.51
CA GLU A 7 -24.88 8.94 2.93
C GLU A 7 -23.54 9.69 3.07
N GLY A 8 -23.44 10.86 2.44
CA GLY A 8 -22.21 11.64 2.34
C GLY A 8 -22.26 12.99 3.05
N HIS A 9 -22.25 13.01 4.38
CA HIS A 9 -22.16 14.26 5.15
C HIS A 9 -20.72 14.53 5.59
N PHE A 10 -20.05 15.50 4.97
CA PHE A 10 -18.63 15.75 5.19
C PHE A 10 -18.37 17.07 5.93
N THR A 11 -17.64 17.02 7.04
CA THR A 11 -17.07 18.24 7.66
C THR A 11 -15.68 18.52 7.11
N ILE A 12 -14.81 17.53 7.08
CA ILE A 12 -13.53 17.55 6.37
C ILE A 12 -13.47 16.21 5.63
N PRO A 13 -13.54 16.19 4.28
CA PRO A 13 -13.49 14.95 3.54
C PRO A 13 -12.19 14.18 3.78
N ASN A 14 -12.32 12.89 4.06
CA ASN A 14 -11.19 11.96 4.01
C ASN A 14 -11.35 11.13 2.73
N LEU A 15 -10.87 11.66 1.61
CA LEU A 15 -11.03 11.03 0.29
C LEU A 15 -10.42 9.63 0.24
N PRO A 16 -9.24 9.37 0.84
CA PRO A 16 -8.70 8.00 0.89
C PRO A 16 -9.61 7.01 1.64
N LEU A 17 -10.20 7.43 2.77
CA LEU A 17 -11.16 6.60 3.50
C LEU A 17 -12.42 6.35 2.67
N MET A 18 -12.94 7.39 2.02
CA MET A 18 -14.10 7.28 1.13
C MET A 18 -13.82 6.30 0.00
N ARG A 19 -12.67 6.42 -0.68
CA ARG A 19 -12.23 5.53 -1.74
C ARG A 19 -12.10 4.09 -1.26
N ALA A 20 -11.36 3.86 -0.17
CA ALA A 20 -11.17 2.53 0.40
C ALA A 20 -12.50 1.87 0.82
N LEU A 21 -13.46 2.65 1.31
CA LEU A 21 -14.79 2.16 1.65
C LEU A 21 -15.58 1.77 0.40
N ILE A 22 -15.56 2.60 -0.65
CA ILE A 22 -16.20 2.31 -1.93
C ILE A 22 -15.54 1.08 -2.60
N ASP A 23 -14.21 1.01 -2.63
CA ASP A 23 -13.45 -0.15 -3.15
C ASP A 23 -13.89 -1.43 -2.41
N LYS A 24 -14.01 -1.37 -1.08
CA LYS A 24 -14.44 -2.52 -0.26
C LYS A 24 -15.90 -2.90 -0.50
N LEU A 25 -16.79 -1.96 -0.74
CA LEU A 25 -18.19 -2.23 -1.03
C LEU A 25 -18.39 -2.74 -2.46
N SER A 26 -17.53 -2.30 -3.38
CA SER A 26 -17.56 -2.71 -4.78
C SER A 26 -17.38 -4.22 -4.96
N THR A 27 -16.66 -4.88 -4.02
CA THR A 27 -16.45 -6.33 -4.06
C THR A 27 -17.75 -7.14 -3.95
N LEU A 28 -18.85 -6.51 -3.53
CA LEU A 28 -20.17 -7.14 -3.48
C LEU A 28 -20.81 -7.26 -4.87
N GLY A 29 -20.25 -6.60 -5.89
CA GLY A 29 -20.78 -6.59 -7.25
C GLY A 29 -22.13 -5.88 -7.38
N LEU A 30 -22.52 -5.10 -6.36
CA LEU A 30 -23.73 -4.28 -6.34
C LEU A 30 -23.41 -2.84 -6.76
N PRO A 31 -24.32 -2.15 -7.46
CA PRO A 31 -24.12 -0.75 -7.82
C PRO A 31 -24.13 0.13 -6.56
N ILE A 32 -23.22 1.10 -6.48
CA ILE A 32 -23.09 2.03 -5.35
C ILE A 32 -23.63 3.40 -5.75
N TRP A 33 -24.43 4.01 -4.87
CA TRP A 33 -24.89 5.39 -4.99
C TRP A 33 -24.38 6.18 -3.80
N LEU A 34 -23.70 7.30 -4.07
CA LEU A 34 -23.41 8.29 -3.04
C LEU A 34 -24.67 9.13 -2.86
N THR A 35 -25.32 9.00 -1.71
CA THR A 35 -26.59 9.64 -1.42
C THR A 35 -26.36 10.80 -0.46
N GLU A 36 -27.21 11.81 -0.54
CA GLU A 36 -27.24 12.92 0.43
C GLU A 36 -25.88 13.63 0.61
N VAL A 37 -25.13 13.82 -0.49
CA VAL A 37 -23.80 14.43 -0.43
C VAL A 37 -23.91 15.92 -0.10
N ASP A 38 -23.37 16.32 1.05
CA ASP A 38 -23.20 17.71 1.44
C ASP A 38 -21.91 17.96 2.24
N ILE A 39 -21.49 19.24 2.26
CA ILE A 39 -20.37 19.72 3.04
C ILE A 39 -20.90 20.62 4.16
N SER A 40 -20.36 20.43 5.37
CA SER A 40 -20.85 21.05 6.59
C SER A 40 -20.97 22.57 6.50
N SER A 41 -22.07 23.10 7.03
CA SER A 41 -22.37 24.54 7.11
C SER A 41 -21.45 25.33 8.04
N THR A 42 -20.61 24.66 8.84
CA THR A 42 -19.64 25.31 9.75
C THR A 42 -18.44 25.89 9.01
N LEU A 43 -18.23 25.49 7.76
CA LEU A 43 -17.15 25.98 6.89
C LEU A 43 -17.56 27.24 6.11
N ASP A 44 -16.58 28.05 5.74
CA ASP A 44 -16.81 29.15 4.80
C ASP A 44 -17.15 28.60 3.39
N LYS A 45 -17.78 29.44 2.56
CA LYS A 45 -18.34 29.00 1.28
C LYS A 45 -17.30 28.59 0.24
N GLU A 46 -16.08 29.12 0.31
CA GLU A 46 -14.99 28.72 -0.60
C GLU A 46 -14.45 27.36 -0.21
N THR A 47 -14.16 27.14 1.08
CA THR A 47 -13.77 25.83 1.61
C THR A 47 -14.84 24.77 1.33
N GLN A 48 -16.12 25.13 1.52
CA GLN A 48 -17.25 24.26 1.23
C GLN A 48 -17.28 23.82 -0.24
N ALA A 49 -16.92 24.71 -1.18
CA ALA A 49 -16.86 24.42 -2.61
C ALA A 49 -15.67 23.53 -2.99
N ILE A 50 -14.50 23.76 -2.40
CA ILE A 50 -13.28 22.95 -2.62
C ILE A 50 -13.55 21.49 -2.22
N TYR A 51 -14.06 21.28 -1.01
CA TYR A 51 -14.39 19.94 -0.51
C TYR A 51 -15.50 19.26 -1.31
N LEU A 52 -16.47 20.03 -1.80
CA LEU A 52 -17.48 19.49 -2.70
C LEU A 52 -16.85 18.98 -4.00
N GLU A 53 -15.93 19.75 -4.60
CA GLU A 53 -15.24 19.35 -5.83
C GLU A 53 -14.48 18.03 -5.63
N GLU A 54 -13.74 17.93 -4.53
CA GLU A 54 -12.95 16.75 -4.17
C GLU A 54 -13.81 15.48 -3.99
N VAL A 55 -14.89 15.58 -3.19
CA VAL A 55 -15.81 14.47 -2.94
C VAL A 55 -16.49 14.01 -4.23
N LEU A 56 -16.93 14.97 -5.06
CA LEU A 56 -17.59 14.67 -6.31
C LEU A 56 -16.65 13.97 -7.30
N ARG A 57 -15.41 14.49 -7.47
CA ARG A 57 -14.42 13.86 -8.34
C ARG A 57 -14.04 12.46 -7.87
N GLU A 58 -13.85 12.26 -6.58
CA GLU A 58 -13.52 10.95 -6.02
C GLU A 58 -14.65 9.95 -6.31
N GLY A 59 -15.89 10.32 -5.98
CA GLY A 59 -17.07 9.51 -6.24
C GLY A 59 -17.25 9.19 -7.73
N PHE A 60 -17.12 10.18 -8.60
CA PHE A 60 -17.29 10.02 -10.05
C PHE A 60 -16.18 9.16 -10.69
N SER A 61 -14.96 9.19 -10.14
CA SER A 61 -13.83 8.40 -10.66
C SER A 61 -13.96 6.90 -10.40
N HIS A 62 -14.79 6.48 -9.44
CA HIS A 62 -14.84 5.10 -9.00
C HIS A 62 -15.78 4.26 -9.89
N PRO A 63 -15.31 3.16 -10.52
CA PRO A 63 -16.07 2.42 -11.54
C PRO A 63 -17.34 1.73 -11.04
N SER A 64 -17.49 1.55 -9.73
CA SER A 64 -18.69 0.97 -9.10
C SER A 64 -19.66 1.99 -8.52
N VAL A 65 -19.34 3.29 -8.61
CA VAL A 65 -20.29 4.36 -8.26
C VAL A 65 -21.15 4.64 -9.49
N ASN A 66 -22.43 4.34 -9.38
CA ASN A 66 -23.41 4.48 -10.44
C ASN A 66 -24.11 5.85 -10.43
N GLY A 67 -24.05 6.57 -9.32
CA GLY A 67 -24.68 7.87 -9.22
C GLY A 67 -24.34 8.60 -7.93
N ILE A 68 -24.52 9.92 -7.96
CA ILE A 68 -24.31 10.83 -6.85
C ILE A 68 -25.56 11.70 -6.70
N MET A 69 -26.14 11.78 -5.50
CA MET A 69 -27.25 12.66 -5.16
C MET A 69 -26.78 13.69 -4.14
N LEU A 70 -26.90 14.97 -4.50
CA LEU A 70 -26.53 16.09 -3.63
C LEU A 70 -27.66 16.45 -2.66
N TRP A 71 -27.30 16.75 -1.41
CA TRP A 71 -28.25 17.28 -0.42
C TRP A 71 -28.25 18.81 -0.40
N THR A 72 -28.78 19.42 -1.47
CA THR A 72 -28.69 20.87 -1.72
C THR A 72 -30.05 21.55 -1.89
N ALA A 73 -31.09 21.00 -1.27
CA ALA A 73 -32.44 21.54 -1.36
C ALA A 73 -32.52 22.97 -0.80
N LEU A 74 -32.98 23.91 -1.63
CA LEU A 74 -33.16 25.32 -1.26
C LEU A 74 -34.52 25.52 -0.57
N HIS A 75 -34.52 25.96 0.70
CA HIS A 75 -35.73 26.32 1.45
C HIS A 75 -35.82 27.85 1.61
N PRO A 76 -37.02 28.44 1.83
CA PRO A 76 -37.19 29.87 2.15
C PRO A 76 -36.29 30.44 3.27
N TYR A 77 -35.73 29.57 4.12
CA TYR A 77 -34.86 29.95 5.23
C TYR A 77 -33.37 29.63 4.97
N GLY A 78 -33.01 29.21 3.76
CA GLY A 78 -31.67 28.71 3.38
C GLY A 78 -31.67 27.20 3.15
N CYS A 79 -30.48 26.59 3.05
CA CYS A 79 -30.32 25.13 2.94
C CYS A 79 -29.83 24.56 4.26
N TYR A 80 -29.93 23.22 4.41
CA TYR A 80 -29.55 22.54 5.65
C TYR A 80 -28.04 22.63 5.94
N GLN A 81 -27.20 22.04 5.08
CA GLN A 81 -25.73 22.12 5.21
C GLN A 81 -25.10 22.98 4.10
N MET A 82 -25.58 22.81 2.86
CA MET A 82 -24.95 23.37 1.68
C MET A 82 -26.01 23.82 0.66
N CYS A 83 -25.78 24.97 0.05
CA CYS A 83 -26.60 25.51 -1.04
C CYS A 83 -25.74 25.63 -2.30
N LEU A 84 -26.30 25.29 -3.46
CA LEU A 84 -25.67 25.62 -4.75
C LEU A 84 -25.96 27.07 -5.16
N THR A 85 -27.12 27.60 -4.79
CA THR A 85 -27.54 28.96 -5.11
C THR A 85 -28.08 29.69 -3.87
N ASN A 86 -28.13 31.01 -3.93
CA ASN A 86 -28.87 31.80 -2.95
C ASN A 86 -30.38 31.88 -3.31
N ASN A 87 -31.17 32.53 -2.45
CA ASN A 87 -32.63 32.68 -2.64
C ASN A 87 -33.03 33.45 -3.91
N ASN A 88 -32.09 34.09 -4.61
CA ASN A 88 -32.32 34.75 -5.89
C ASN A 88 -31.79 33.94 -7.09
N PHE A 89 -31.51 32.64 -6.88
CA PHE A 89 -30.97 31.72 -7.89
C PHE A 89 -29.64 32.17 -8.50
N ARG A 90 -28.84 32.93 -7.75
CA ARG A 90 -27.44 33.18 -8.12
C ARG A 90 -26.56 32.12 -7.49
N ASN A 91 -25.62 31.60 -8.27
CA ASN A 91 -24.66 30.61 -7.78
C ASN A 91 -23.90 31.11 -6.55
N LEU A 92 -23.67 30.17 -5.65
CA LEU A 92 -22.64 30.23 -4.62
C LEU A 92 -21.40 29.49 -5.15
N PRO A 93 -20.23 29.60 -4.49
CA PRO A 93 -19.02 28.91 -4.93
C PRO A 93 -19.21 27.40 -5.18
N ALA A 94 -20.01 26.73 -4.35
CA ALA A 94 -20.38 25.32 -4.54
C ALA A 94 -21.20 25.08 -5.82
N GLY A 95 -22.08 26.01 -6.19
CA GLY A 95 -22.81 25.98 -7.47
C GLY A 95 -21.90 26.21 -8.67
N ASP A 96 -20.91 27.09 -8.56
CA ASP A 96 -19.93 27.31 -9.64
C ASP A 96 -19.05 26.09 -9.88
N VAL A 97 -18.64 25.39 -8.81
CA VAL A 97 -17.95 24.10 -8.89
C VAL A 97 -18.83 23.05 -9.57
N PHE A 98 -20.09 22.94 -9.17
CA PHE A 98 -21.02 21.98 -9.75
C PHE A 98 -21.21 22.21 -11.26
N ASP A 99 -21.45 23.46 -11.67
CA ASP A 99 -21.58 23.83 -13.09
C ASP A 99 -20.31 23.57 -13.89
N LYS A 100 -19.14 23.78 -13.28
CA LYS A 100 -17.83 23.44 -13.87
C LYS A 100 -17.72 21.94 -14.11
N LEU A 101 -18.00 21.11 -13.10
CA LEU A 101 -17.91 19.65 -13.21
C LEU A 101 -18.87 19.09 -14.26
N LEU A 102 -20.10 19.59 -14.33
CA LEU A 102 -21.05 19.18 -15.38
C LEU A 102 -20.54 19.47 -16.79
N LYS A 103 -19.78 20.55 -16.97
CA LYS A 103 -19.16 20.87 -18.27
C LYS A 103 -17.97 19.98 -18.60
N GLU A 104 -17.24 19.52 -17.57
CA GLU A 104 -16.10 18.62 -17.72
C GLU A 104 -16.54 17.16 -17.94
N TRP A 105 -17.62 16.73 -17.30
CA TRP A 105 -18.10 15.34 -17.31
C TRP A 105 -19.14 15.07 -18.39
N GLN A 106 -18.83 15.50 -19.60
CA GLN A 106 -19.64 15.26 -20.78
C GLN A 106 -18.73 15.06 -21.98
N THR A 107 -19.16 14.19 -22.89
CA THR A 107 -18.52 14.09 -24.21
C THR A 107 -19.14 15.17 -25.09
N GLY A 108 -18.28 16.01 -25.66
CA GLY A 108 -18.71 17.01 -26.64
C GLY A 108 -19.17 16.34 -27.95
N VAL A 109 -19.54 17.17 -28.92
CA VAL A 109 -19.80 16.69 -30.28
C VAL A 109 -18.46 16.33 -30.93
N GLU A 110 -18.23 15.04 -31.11
CA GLU A 110 -17.05 14.52 -31.82
C GLU A 110 -17.34 14.39 -33.32
N VAL A 111 -16.40 14.86 -34.15
CA VAL A 111 -16.50 14.79 -35.62
C VAL A 111 -15.28 14.07 -36.17
N GLY A 112 -15.51 12.95 -36.86
CA GLY A 112 -14.46 12.14 -37.47
C GLY A 112 -14.80 11.72 -38.90
N GLN A 113 -13.79 11.21 -39.61
CA GLN A 113 -13.94 10.54 -40.90
C GLN A 113 -13.62 9.06 -40.73
N THR A 114 -14.37 8.21 -41.42
CA THR A 114 -14.11 6.78 -41.43
C THR A 114 -12.81 6.48 -42.19
N ASP A 115 -12.06 5.49 -41.72
CA ASP A 115 -10.86 4.98 -42.38
C ASP A 115 -11.16 4.17 -43.66
N GLU A 116 -10.13 3.57 -44.24
CA GLU A 116 -10.23 2.71 -45.44
C GLU A 116 -11.07 1.44 -45.24
N HIS A 117 -11.42 1.12 -44.00
CA HIS A 117 -12.31 0.01 -43.62
C HIS A 117 -13.72 0.48 -43.24
N GLY A 118 -14.02 1.78 -43.33
CA GLY A 118 -15.32 2.35 -42.97
C GLY A 118 -15.51 2.53 -41.46
N ALA A 119 -14.44 2.50 -40.66
CA ALA A 119 -14.51 2.62 -39.20
C ALA A 119 -14.10 4.01 -38.72
N CYS A 120 -14.77 4.52 -37.68
CA CYS A 120 -14.40 5.74 -36.95
C CYS A 120 -14.43 5.44 -35.45
N SER A 121 -13.45 5.91 -34.69
CA SER A 121 -13.34 5.68 -33.25
C SER A 121 -13.23 7.01 -32.51
N PHE A 122 -13.86 7.09 -31.34
CA PHE A 122 -13.76 8.22 -30.42
C PHE A 122 -13.73 7.72 -28.98
N TYR A 123 -13.29 8.59 -28.06
CA TYR A 123 -13.34 8.34 -26.62
C TYR A 123 -14.44 9.22 -26.01
N GLY A 124 -15.28 8.64 -25.17
CA GLY A 124 -16.37 9.37 -24.51
C GLY A 124 -16.77 8.73 -23.18
N PHE A 125 -17.50 9.49 -22.37
CA PHE A 125 -18.13 9.01 -21.13
C PHE A 125 -19.20 7.94 -21.41
N LEU A 126 -19.54 7.14 -20.40
CA LEU A 126 -20.66 6.18 -20.52
C LEU A 126 -21.98 6.96 -20.72
N GLY A 127 -22.86 6.45 -21.58
CA GLY A 127 -24.13 7.10 -21.88
C GLY A 127 -24.69 6.79 -23.27
N GLU A 128 -25.84 7.40 -23.59
CA GLU A 128 -26.46 7.30 -24.90
C GLU A 128 -25.87 8.34 -25.87
N TYR A 129 -25.48 7.87 -27.05
CA TYR A 129 -24.94 8.69 -28.13
C TYR A 129 -25.83 8.62 -29.35
N GLU A 130 -25.99 9.76 -30.02
CA GLU A 130 -26.60 9.84 -31.35
C GLU A 130 -25.49 10.09 -32.37
N ALA A 131 -25.25 9.11 -33.25
CA ALA A 131 -24.29 9.20 -34.33
C ALA A 131 -25.02 9.58 -35.62
N THR A 132 -24.56 10.65 -36.27
CA THR A 132 -25.02 11.04 -37.61
C THR A 132 -23.94 10.78 -38.64
N VAL A 133 -24.19 9.84 -39.56
CA VAL A 133 -23.27 9.50 -40.65
C VAL A 133 -23.72 10.22 -41.92
N THR A 134 -22.81 10.99 -42.52
CA THR A 134 -23.03 11.65 -43.81
C THR A 134 -22.02 11.15 -44.83
N TYR A 135 -22.48 10.86 -46.06
CA TYR A 135 -21.61 10.44 -47.15
C TYR A 135 -22.08 11.02 -48.48
N GLN A 136 -21.27 11.93 -49.03
CA GLN A 136 -21.53 12.61 -50.32
C GLN A 136 -22.97 13.14 -50.43
N ASN A 137 -23.74 12.65 -51.42
CA ASN A 137 -25.10 13.06 -51.73
C ASN A 137 -26.18 12.13 -51.10
N LEU A 138 -25.80 11.24 -50.19
CA LEU A 138 -26.75 10.40 -49.48
C LEU A 138 -27.40 11.19 -48.33
N LEU A 139 -28.65 10.84 -48.01
CA LEU A 139 -29.32 11.37 -46.83
C LEU A 139 -28.57 10.96 -45.56
N PRO A 140 -28.42 11.87 -44.56
CA PRO A 140 -27.81 11.54 -43.29
C PRO A 140 -28.51 10.35 -42.62
N GLN A 141 -27.74 9.38 -42.12
CA GLN A 141 -28.27 8.32 -41.28
C GLN A 141 -27.98 8.63 -39.81
N ILE A 142 -29.03 8.53 -38.98
CA ILE A 142 -28.94 8.77 -37.55
C ILE A 142 -29.14 7.44 -36.84
N THR A 143 -28.20 7.08 -35.95
CA THR A 143 -28.28 5.89 -35.11
C THR A 143 -28.05 6.28 -33.66
N ARG A 144 -28.80 5.68 -32.74
CA ARG A 144 -28.56 5.82 -31.30
C ARG A 144 -27.89 4.57 -30.75
N GLN A 145 -26.87 4.76 -29.94
CA GLN A 145 -26.12 3.67 -29.32
C GLN A 145 -25.77 4.02 -27.88
N GLU A 146 -25.98 3.07 -26.97
CA GLU A 146 -25.57 3.19 -25.58
C GLU A 146 -24.15 2.64 -25.40
N ILE A 147 -23.29 3.42 -24.76
CA ILE A 147 -21.98 2.99 -24.27
C ILE A 147 -22.13 2.64 -22.80
N ASP A 148 -22.12 1.34 -22.49
CA ASP A 148 -22.24 0.81 -21.13
C ASP A 148 -21.03 -0.07 -20.73
N ASN A 149 -21.00 -0.44 -19.44
CA ASN A 149 -19.99 -1.36 -18.90
C ASN A 149 -20.26 -2.85 -19.21
N ASN A 150 -21.42 -3.22 -19.80
CA ASN A 150 -21.81 -4.63 -19.98
C ASN A 150 -21.20 -5.30 -21.20
N ASN A 151 -20.63 -4.55 -22.15
CA ASN A 151 -19.87 -5.13 -23.27
C ASN A 151 -18.57 -5.85 -22.83
N LYS A 152 -18.18 -5.79 -21.55
CA LYS A 152 -17.12 -6.64 -20.96
C LYS A 152 -17.57 -8.07 -20.60
N ARG A 153 -18.88 -8.39 -20.58
CA ARG A 153 -19.39 -9.70 -20.09
C ARG A 153 -19.63 -10.76 -21.17
N ARG A 154 -19.44 -10.46 -22.46
CA ARG A 154 -19.56 -11.43 -23.57
C ARG A 154 -18.46 -11.26 -24.60
N GLY A 155 -17.24 -11.65 -24.24
CA GLY A 155 -16.11 -11.70 -25.16
C GLY A 155 -14.82 -11.93 -24.39
N ARG A 156 -13.94 -12.81 -24.89
CA ARG A 156 -12.59 -13.02 -24.35
C ARG A 156 -11.93 -11.69 -24.06
N VAL A 157 -11.36 -11.56 -22.86
CA VAL A 157 -10.57 -10.43 -22.40
C VAL A 157 -9.20 -10.46 -23.10
N PRO A 158 -8.79 -9.42 -23.84
CA PRO A 158 -7.46 -8.87 -23.73
C PRO A 158 -7.52 -7.81 -22.62
N GLN A 159 -6.77 -8.03 -21.54
CA GLN A 159 -6.53 -6.98 -20.55
C GLN A 159 -5.56 -5.98 -21.17
N GLU A 160 -6.08 -4.94 -21.81
CA GLU A 160 -5.40 -3.65 -21.86
C GLU A 160 -6.23 -2.69 -21.02
N GLY A 161 -5.71 -2.39 -19.83
CA GLY A 161 -6.30 -1.45 -18.90
C GLY A 161 -6.09 -0.02 -19.37
N ASN A 162 -7.15 0.61 -19.86
CA ASN A 162 -7.24 2.06 -20.08
C ASN A 162 -8.57 2.61 -19.54
N GLY A 163 -8.88 2.29 -18.28
CA GLY A 163 -9.77 3.16 -17.48
C GLY A 163 -9.00 4.40 -17.03
N PRO A 164 -9.66 5.51 -16.63
CA PRO A 164 -8.95 6.66 -16.05
C PRO A 164 -8.12 6.15 -14.86
N SER A 165 -6.80 6.19 -15.05
CA SER A 165 -5.82 5.84 -14.04
C SER A 165 -6.00 6.82 -12.88
N TYR A 166 -6.03 6.27 -11.66
CA TYR A 166 -5.87 7.05 -10.43
C TYR A 166 -4.73 8.05 -10.61
N ASP A 167 -5.04 9.34 -10.57
CA ASP A 167 -4.01 10.37 -10.57
C ASP A 167 -3.38 10.43 -9.18
N TYR A 168 -2.35 9.60 -8.98
CA TYR A 168 -1.53 9.52 -7.78
C TYR A 168 -0.73 10.81 -7.49
N SER A 169 -0.83 11.83 -8.36
CA SER A 169 -0.30 13.17 -8.10
C SER A 169 -1.22 14.02 -7.20
N ALA A 170 -2.45 13.55 -6.91
CA ALA A 170 -3.31 14.18 -5.91
C ALA A 170 -2.62 14.26 -4.54
N TYR A 171 -2.82 15.39 -3.85
CA TYR A 171 -2.21 15.66 -2.55
C TYR A 171 -2.68 14.63 -1.52
N THR A 172 -1.74 14.07 -0.77
CA THR A 172 -2.00 13.20 0.39
C THR A 172 -1.72 13.93 1.71
N GLU A 173 -1.36 15.21 1.65
CA GLU A 173 -1.15 16.06 2.81
C GLU A 173 -2.50 16.44 3.42
N CYS A 174 -2.74 16.03 4.67
CA CYS A 174 -3.84 16.58 5.46
C CYS A 174 -3.49 18.03 5.83
N LYS A 175 -3.96 19.00 5.03
CA LYS A 175 -3.72 20.42 5.32
C LYS A 175 -4.72 20.92 6.36
N ALA A 176 -4.22 21.66 7.35
CA ALA A 176 -5.07 22.33 8.34
C ALA A 176 -5.92 23.47 7.74
N VAL A 177 -5.52 23.98 6.56
CA VAL A 177 -6.21 25.00 5.79
C VAL A 177 -6.09 24.63 4.31
N PRO A 178 -7.18 24.63 3.52
CA PRO A 178 -7.11 24.33 2.09
C PRO A 178 -6.28 25.37 1.33
N GLU A 179 -5.51 24.92 0.34
CA GLU A 179 -4.80 25.79 -0.59
C GLU A 179 -5.64 26.08 -1.83
N SER A 180 -5.29 27.14 -2.55
CA SER A 180 -5.91 27.44 -3.85
C SER A 180 -5.66 26.29 -4.85
N PRO A 181 -6.59 26.02 -5.79
CA PRO A 181 -6.43 24.97 -6.78
C PRO A 181 -5.11 25.12 -7.55
N LEU A 182 -4.30 24.06 -7.56
CA LEU A 182 -2.99 24.05 -8.25
C LEU A 182 -3.11 23.89 -9.77
N TYR A 183 -4.33 23.76 -10.29
CA TYR A 183 -4.63 23.83 -11.71
C TYR A 183 -5.07 25.25 -12.08
N ASN A 184 -4.22 25.97 -12.82
CA ASN A 184 -4.66 27.09 -13.64
C ASN A 184 -5.45 26.52 -14.83
N GLY A 185 -6.73 26.21 -14.59
CA GLY A 185 -7.67 25.76 -15.62
C GLY A 185 -7.53 26.62 -16.88
N GLY A 186 -7.20 25.97 -18.00
CA GLY A 186 -7.02 26.65 -19.27
C GLY A 186 -8.32 27.34 -19.68
N ILE A 187 -8.31 28.66 -19.75
CA ILE A 187 -9.35 29.44 -20.42
C ILE A 187 -9.14 29.26 -21.92
N ILE A 188 -10.02 28.52 -22.61
CA ILE A 188 -10.24 28.78 -24.04
C ILE A 188 -11.22 29.96 -24.13
N LYS A 189 -10.68 31.09 -24.58
CA LYS A 189 -11.41 32.33 -24.83
C LYS A 189 -12.31 32.16 -26.06
N GLY A 190 -13.59 32.50 -25.88
CA GLY A 190 -14.44 33.02 -26.95
C GLY A 190 -15.59 32.11 -27.38
N GLN A 191 -16.74 32.27 -26.73
CA GLN A 191 -18.01 32.71 -27.32
C GLN A 191 -19.16 32.44 -26.34
N THR A 192 -20.09 33.39 -26.22
CA THR A 192 -21.26 33.32 -25.35
C THR A 192 -22.43 32.66 -26.10
N PRO A 193 -23.03 31.55 -25.61
CA PRO A 193 -24.30 31.08 -26.13
C PRO A 193 -25.47 31.67 -25.34
N ILE A 194 -26.47 32.12 -26.11
CA ILE A 194 -27.74 32.68 -25.64
C ILE A 194 -28.66 31.52 -25.22
N LEU A 195 -29.27 31.63 -24.04
CA LEU A 195 -30.28 30.69 -23.53
C LEU A 195 -31.69 31.11 -24.00
N THR A 196 -32.42 30.17 -24.58
CA THR A 196 -33.89 30.22 -24.65
C THR A 196 -34.45 29.04 -23.87
N HIS A 197 -35.15 29.35 -22.77
CA HIS A 197 -35.89 28.41 -21.95
C HIS A 197 -37.12 27.88 -22.68
N GLU A 198 -37.47 26.63 -22.38
CA GLU A 198 -38.82 26.25 -21.91
C GLU A 198 -38.81 24.80 -21.44
N LEU A 199 -39.37 24.53 -20.26
CA LEU A 199 -40.48 23.57 -20.09
C LEU A 199 -40.89 23.45 -18.60
N ASN A 200 -42.17 23.73 -18.37
CA ASN A 200 -42.94 23.44 -17.16
C ASN A 200 -43.20 21.93 -17.04
N VAL A 201 -42.99 21.33 -15.85
CA VAL A 201 -43.82 20.22 -15.37
C VAL A 201 -43.93 20.25 -13.84
N SER A 202 -45.17 20.19 -13.38
CA SER A 202 -45.65 20.02 -12.01
C SER A 202 -45.73 18.54 -11.61
N GLY A 203 -45.39 18.15 -10.37
CA GLY A 203 -45.88 16.88 -9.81
C GLY A 203 -45.16 16.29 -8.61
N SER A 204 -45.78 16.49 -7.43
CA SER A 204 -45.94 15.63 -6.23
C SER A 204 -44.77 14.80 -5.66
N ASP A 205 -44.41 15.15 -4.43
CA ASP A 205 -43.57 14.40 -3.49
C ASP A 205 -44.14 12.99 -3.18
N ILE A 206 -43.27 11.97 -3.24
CA ILE A 206 -43.50 10.65 -2.65
C ILE A 206 -42.34 10.39 -1.69
N ASN A 207 -42.63 10.39 -0.39
CA ASN A 207 -41.71 9.89 0.64
C ASN A 207 -41.72 8.35 0.63
N VAL A 208 -40.54 7.74 0.58
CA VAL A 208 -40.33 6.31 0.83
C VAL A 208 -39.25 6.19 1.91
N PRO A 209 -39.41 5.38 2.96
CA PRO A 209 -38.48 5.37 4.09
C PRO A 209 -37.14 4.73 3.68
N ALA A 210 -36.04 5.45 3.86
CA ALA A 210 -34.70 4.87 3.80
C ALA A 210 -34.51 3.90 4.97
N PHE A 211 -34.04 2.69 4.66
CA PHE A 211 -33.72 1.67 5.65
C PHE A 211 -32.43 2.06 6.38
N VAL A 212 -32.55 2.34 7.68
CA VAL A 212 -31.41 2.56 8.58
C VAL A 212 -30.61 1.26 8.70
N LEU A 213 -29.36 1.28 8.22
CA LEU A 213 -28.39 0.23 8.47
C LEU A 213 -27.80 0.44 9.88
N TYR A 214 -28.00 -0.52 10.77
CA TYR A 214 -27.47 -0.46 12.14
C TYR A 214 -25.93 -0.54 12.16
N ASN A 215 -25.37 0.15 13.15
CA ASN A 215 -23.96 0.37 13.45
C ASN A 215 -23.03 -0.81 13.08
N LEU A 216 -22.26 -0.66 11.99
CA LEU A 216 -21.20 -1.60 11.59
C LEU A 216 -20.02 -1.43 12.55
N THR A 217 -19.90 -2.29 13.55
CA THR A 217 -18.71 -2.33 14.42
C THR A 217 -17.52 -2.98 13.69
N ALA A 218 -16.29 -2.67 14.11
CA ALA A 218 -15.05 -3.16 13.51
C ALA A 218 -14.98 -4.69 13.38
N ASN A 219 -15.66 -5.43 14.26
CA ASN A 219 -15.67 -6.90 14.25
C ASN A 219 -16.49 -7.48 13.09
N THR A 220 -17.51 -6.77 12.58
CA THR A 220 -18.30 -7.22 11.43
C THR A 220 -17.54 -7.05 10.10
N MET A 221 -16.45 -6.27 10.08
CA MET A 221 -15.62 -6.04 8.90
C MET A 221 -14.67 -7.21 8.54
N LEU A 222 -14.51 -8.20 9.43
CA LEU A 222 -13.47 -9.25 9.38
C LEU A 222 -14.02 -10.68 9.16
N GLY A 223 -15.28 -10.83 8.74
CA GLY A 223 -15.95 -12.14 8.56
C GLY A 223 -15.20 -13.13 7.63
N ASN A 224 -15.24 -14.41 7.99
CA ASN A 224 -14.41 -15.51 7.47
C ASN A 224 -14.44 -15.74 5.95
N ASP A 225 -15.52 -15.38 5.24
CA ASP A 225 -15.62 -15.58 3.78
C ASP A 225 -14.80 -14.58 2.95
N LYS A 226 -14.24 -13.53 3.59
CA LYS A 226 -13.45 -12.48 2.93
C LYS A 226 -11.93 -12.72 2.93
N LYS A 227 -11.44 -13.74 3.64
CA LYS A 227 -9.99 -14.03 3.75
C LYS A 227 -9.34 -14.45 2.41
N CYS A 228 -10.11 -14.96 1.44
CA CYS A 228 -9.59 -15.39 0.15
C CYS A 228 -9.21 -14.24 -0.81
N LEU A 229 -9.77 -13.04 -0.65
CA LEU A 229 -9.50 -11.92 -1.58
C LEU A 229 -8.26 -11.09 -1.18
N PHE A 230 -7.98 -10.95 0.13
CA PHE A 230 -6.83 -10.16 0.63
C PHE A 230 -5.46 -10.74 0.28
N TYR A 231 -5.38 -12.05 -0.01
CA TYR A 231 -4.12 -12.75 -0.25
C TYR A 231 -3.93 -13.17 -1.70
N GLN A 232 -4.73 -12.65 -2.64
CA GLN A 232 -4.53 -12.96 -4.06
C GLN A 232 -3.10 -12.63 -4.51
N GLU A 233 -2.51 -11.53 -4.02
CA GLU A 233 -1.11 -11.17 -4.31
C GLU A 233 -0.07 -12.00 -3.55
N ARG A 234 -0.50 -12.77 -2.54
CA ARG A 234 0.37 -13.61 -1.70
C ARG A 234 0.19 -15.10 -1.95
N LYS A 235 -0.71 -15.47 -2.86
CA LYS A 235 -0.99 -16.85 -3.26
C LYS A 235 -0.95 -17.01 -4.76
N ARG A 236 -0.65 -18.20 -5.23
CA ARG A 236 -0.70 -18.55 -6.65
C ARG A 236 -1.38 -19.89 -6.85
N ALA A 237 -2.18 -19.95 -7.90
CA ALA A 237 -2.69 -21.21 -8.41
C ALA A 237 -1.53 -22.01 -8.99
N ALA A 238 -1.49 -23.29 -8.68
CA ALA A 238 -0.51 -24.21 -9.22
C ALA A 238 -1.15 -25.56 -9.54
N THR A 239 -0.70 -26.18 -10.62
CA THR A 239 -1.15 -27.51 -11.06
C THR A 239 0.05 -28.43 -11.19
N ILE A 240 -0.02 -29.56 -10.48
CA ILE A 240 0.92 -30.66 -10.60
C ILE A 240 0.36 -31.65 -11.63
N HIS A 241 1.12 -31.91 -12.68
CA HIS A 241 0.83 -32.90 -13.71
C HIS A 241 1.68 -34.15 -13.45
N VAL A 242 1.04 -35.29 -13.29
CA VAL A 242 1.69 -36.58 -13.04
C VAL A 242 1.50 -37.47 -14.26
N SER A 243 2.61 -37.94 -14.82
CA SER A 243 2.60 -38.78 -16.02
C SER A 243 3.53 -39.98 -15.90
N ASP A 244 3.32 -40.98 -16.76
CA ASP A 244 4.26 -42.09 -16.92
C ASP A 244 5.40 -41.75 -17.89
N VAL A 245 6.29 -42.72 -18.14
CA VAL A 245 7.42 -42.58 -19.07
C VAL A 245 7.03 -42.27 -20.52
N HIS A 246 5.76 -42.48 -20.90
CA HIS A 246 5.22 -42.22 -22.23
C HIS A 246 4.50 -40.87 -22.31
N GLY A 247 4.30 -40.19 -21.17
CA GLY A 247 3.61 -38.91 -21.06
C GLY A 247 2.10 -39.03 -20.81
N ASP A 248 1.59 -40.24 -20.56
CA ASP A 248 0.18 -40.46 -20.26
C ASP A 248 -0.11 -40.10 -18.79
N GLY A 249 -1.21 -39.38 -18.55
CA GLY A 249 -1.61 -38.90 -17.23
C GLY A 249 -1.96 -40.05 -16.27
N LEU A 250 -1.40 -40.01 -15.05
CA LEU A 250 -1.60 -41.05 -14.04
C LEU A 250 -2.73 -40.69 -13.07
N GLN A 251 -3.97 -41.05 -13.44
CA GLN A 251 -5.14 -40.87 -12.58
C GLN A 251 -5.00 -41.61 -11.25
N GLY A 252 -5.31 -40.93 -10.14
CA GLY A 252 -5.29 -41.50 -8.80
C GLY A 252 -3.90 -41.59 -8.17
N ALA A 253 -2.86 -41.00 -8.79
CA ALA A 253 -1.57 -40.80 -8.12
C ALA A 253 -1.74 -39.95 -6.86
N ALA A 254 -1.27 -40.45 -5.73
CA ALA A 254 -1.29 -39.72 -4.46
C ALA A 254 -0.22 -38.63 -4.49
N ILE A 255 -0.59 -37.40 -4.14
CA ILE A 255 0.27 -36.23 -4.17
C ILE A 255 0.24 -35.59 -2.78
N GLU A 256 1.43 -35.33 -2.24
CA GLU A 256 1.64 -34.58 -1.00
C GLU A 256 2.52 -33.37 -1.34
N ILE A 257 2.07 -32.17 -0.97
CA ILE A 257 2.73 -30.90 -1.24
C ILE A 257 2.97 -30.20 0.09
N GLU A 258 4.24 -29.97 0.41
CA GLU A 258 4.68 -29.33 1.65
C GLU A 258 5.33 -27.98 1.31
N GLN A 259 4.85 -26.88 1.92
CA GLN A 259 5.56 -25.61 1.86
C GLN A 259 6.79 -25.68 2.78
N ILE A 260 7.98 -25.55 2.20
CA ILE A 260 9.27 -25.66 2.92
C ILE A 260 9.91 -24.30 3.22
N SER A 261 9.51 -23.23 2.52
CA SER A 261 9.90 -21.86 2.86
C SER A 261 8.80 -20.85 2.50
N LYS A 262 8.85 -19.68 3.13
CA LYS A 262 7.97 -18.53 2.84
C LYS A 262 8.76 -17.49 2.05
N ASP A 263 8.15 -16.89 1.03
CA ASP A 263 8.79 -15.86 0.19
C ASP A 263 9.00 -14.53 0.93
N SER A 264 7.99 -14.05 1.66
CA SER A 264 8.06 -12.75 2.35
C SER A 264 8.86 -12.82 3.65
N PRO A 265 9.90 -11.99 3.81
CA PRO A 265 10.56 -11.80 5.10
C PRO A 265 9.60 -11.23 6.15
N PHE A 266 9.51 -11.93 7.27
CA PHE A 266 8.77 -11.53 8.46
C PHE A 266 9.69 -11.71 9.66
N GLY A 267 10.05 -10.61 10.30
CA GLY A 267 11.11 -10.58 11.29
C GLY A 267 10.78 -9.76 12.53
N SER A 268 11.72 -9.77 13.46
CA SER A 268 11.71 -8.91 14.64
C SER A 268 13.11 -8.40 14.94
N ALA A 269 13.19 -7.24 15.59
CA ALA A 269 14.39 -6.79 16.28
C ALA A 269 14.84 -7.82 17.32
N ILE A 270 16.15 -7.98 17.46
CA ILE A 270 16.81 -8.76 18.49
C ILE A 270 17.87 -7.90 19.16
N ALA A 271 18.04 -8.10 20.47
CA ALA A 271 19.10 -7.50 21.27
C ALA A 271 20.11 -8.56 21.71
N LYS A 272 21.23 -8.15 22.31
CA LYS A 272 22.29 -9.03 22.84
C LYS A 272 21.81 -10.09 23.82
N THR A 273 20.62 -9.92 24.41
CA THR A 273 19.96 -10.89 25.30
C THR A 273 19.65 -12.22 24.62
N ILE A 274 19.66 -12.29 23.29
CA ILE A 274 19.53 -13.53 22.53
C ILE A 274 20.78 -14.42 22.66
N LEU A 275 21.93 -13.85 22.98
CA LEU A 275 23.18 -14.57 23.09
C LEU A 275 23.19 -15.45 24.34
N GLY A 276 23.41 -16.76 24.15
CA GLY A 276 23.42 -17.75 25.22
C GLY A 276 22.05 -18.08 25.81
N ASN A 277 20.98 -17.46 25.34
CA ASN A 277 19.60 -17.71 25.80
C ASN A 277 18.90 -18.70 24.86
N LEU A 278 19.17 -20.00 25.04
CA LEU A 278 18.63 -21.05 24.18
C LEU A 278 17.09 -21.04 24.07
N PRO A 279 16.31 -20.84 25.16
CA PRO A 279 14.86 -20.70 25.04
C PRO A 279 14.44 -19.54 24.14
N TYR A 280 15.09 -18.37 24.24
CA TYR A 280 14.74 -17.22 23.40
C TYR A 280 15.14 -17.46 21.94
N GLN A 281 16.30 -18.09 21.69
CA GLN A 281 16.73 -18.49 20.36
C GLN A 281 15.72 -19.44 19.69
N SER A 282 15.30 -20.51 20.39
CA SER A 282 14.27 -21.43 19.88
C SER A 282 12.96 -20.70 19.59
N TRP A 283 12.49 -19.87 20.54
CA TRP A 283 11.25 -19.10 20.38
C TRP A 283 11.28 -18.17 19.15
N PHE A 284 12.42 -17.54 18.88
CA PHE A 284 12.60 -16.63 17.75
C PHE A 284 12.62 -17.38 16.40
N VAL A 285 13.41 -18.45 16.30
CA VAL A 285 13.61 -19.21 15.05
C VAL A 285 12.33 -19.92 14.59
N GLU A 286 11.45 -20.29 15.53
CA GLU A 286 10.13 -20.85 15.19
C GLU A 286 9.20 -19.86 14.47
N ARG A 287 9.46 -18.54 14.58
CA ARG A 287 8.53 -17.48 14.16
C ARG A 287 9.05 -16.62 13.03
N PHE A 288 10.35 -16.30 13.07
CA PHE A 288 10.93 -15.25 12.26
C PHE A 288 12.00 -15.78 11.33
N ASN A 289 11.95 -15.36 10.06
CA ASN A 289 12.97 -15.64 9.06
C ASN A 289 13.83 -14.39 8.73
N ALA A 290 13.58 -13.27 9.41
CA ALA A 290 14.36 -12.05 9.31
C ALA A 290 14.65 -11.42 10.68
N ALA A 291 15.77 -10.72 10.79
CA ALA A 291 16.23 -10.04 12.01
C ALA A 291 16.79 -8.64 11.72
N VAL A 292 16.76 -7.79 12.75
CA VAL A 292 17.48 -6.52 12.81
C VAL A 292 18.08 -6.39 14.20
N PHE A 293 19.28 -5.82 14.30
CA PHE A 293 19.90 -5.58 15.61
C PHE A 293 19.41 -4.25 16.13
N GLU A 294 18.82 -4.24 17.32
CA GLU A 294 18.15 -3.06 17.86
C GLU A 294 19.15 -1.92 18.14
N ASP A 295 20.30 -2.25 18.74
CA ASP A 295 21.32 -1.27 19.10
C ASP A 295 22.73 -1.68 18.72
N GLU A 296 22.99 -2.98 18.58
CA GLU A 296 24.34 -3.55 18.61
C GLU A 296 25.19 -3.18 17.38
N LEU A 297 24.58 -2.66 16.31
CA LEU A 297 25.28 -2.19 15.13
C LEU A 297 25.36 -0.65 15.03
N LYS A 298 24.57 0.09 15.83
CA LYS A 298 24.57 1.57 15.84
C LYS A 298 25.94 2.12 16.22
N TRP A 299 26.23 3.35 15.77
CA TRP A 299 27.58 3.91 15.87
C TRP A 299 28.05 4.06 17.33
N TYR A 300 27.17 4.48 18.23
CA TYR A 300 27.51 4.58 19.65
C TYR A 300 27.86 3.23 20.31
N SER A 301 27.28 2.13 19.82
CA SER A 301 27.55 0.78 20.34
C SER A 301 28.89 0.24 19.86
N THR A 302 29.24 0.54 18.61
CA THR A 302 30.37 -0.07 17.91
C THR A 302 31.62 0.79 17.91
N GLU A 303 31.53 2.09 18.16
CA GLU A 303 32.68 3.00 18.30
C GLU A 303 32.37 4.13 19.32
N PRO A 304 32.25 3.81 20.62
CA PRO A 304 31.93 4.80 21.66
C PRO A 304 33.06 5.82 21.88
N GLU A 305 34.29 5.50 21.47
CA GLU A 305 35.47 6.35 21.54
C GLU A 305 36.20 6.33 20.18
N PRO A 306 36.84 7.44 19.75
CA PRO A 306 37.43 7.56 18.43
C PRO A 306 38.47 6.46 18.17
N GLY A 307 38.28 5.68 17.11
CA GLY A 307 39.17 4.60 16.71
C GLY A 307 39.11 3.34 17.58
N LYS A 308 38.28 3.31 18.64
CA LYS A 308 38.08 2.12 19.49
C LYS A 308 36.86 1.35 19.05
N VAL A 309 36.97 0.72 17.89
CA VAL A 309 35.89 -0.06 17.30
C VAL A 309 35.75 -1.41 18.01
N ASN A 310 34.53 -1.80 18.36
CA ASN A 310 34.20 -3.09 18.94
C ASN A 310 32.97 -3.70 18.25
N TYR A 311 33.20 -4.81 17.56
CA TYR A 311 32.17 -5.56 16.85
C TYR A 311 31.87 -6.94 17.47
N THR A 312 32.38 -7.21 18.67
CA THR A 312 32.27 -8.53 19.30
C THR A 312 30.82 -9.01 19.43
N ILE A 313 29.92 -8.13 19.88
CA ILE A 313 28.50 -8.47 20.07
C ILE A 313 27.76 -8.63 18.73
N PRO A 314 27.80 -7.68 17.79
CA PRO A 314 27.14 -7.87 16.49
C PRO A 314 27.69 -9.09 15.72
N ASP A 315 28.98 -9.42 15.87
CA ASP A 315 29.55 -10.65 15.29
C ASP A 315 28.91 -11.92 15.85
N GLN A 316 28.77 -12.01 17.18
CA GLN A 316 28.12 -13.14 17.84
C GLN A 316 26.63 -13.25 17.47
N MET A 317 25.96 -12.11 17.30
CA MET A 317 24.55 -12.10 16.86
C MET A 317 24.43 -12.53 15.39
N LEU A 318 25.37 -12.13 14.52
CA LEU A 318 25.43 -12.62 13.15
C LEU A 318 25.69 -14.12 13.07
N GLU A 319 26.52 -14.68 13.97
CA GLU A 319 26.70 -16.14 14.06
C GLU A 319 25.38 -16.85 14.35
N PHE A 320 24.57 -16.34 15.29
CA PHE A 320 23.22 -16.86 15.56
C PHE A 320 22.31 -16.76 14.32
N VAL A 321 22.28 -15.59 13.66
CA VAL A 321 21.47 -15.36 12.46
C VAL A 321 21.85 -16.35 11.34
N ARG A 322 23.15 -16.49 11.05
CA ARG A 322 23.66 -17.41 10.02
C ARG A 322 23.35 -18.87 10.35
N ALA A 323 23.58 -19.29 11.59
CA ALA A 323 23.36 -20.67 12.03
C ALA A 323 21.91 -21.12 11.84
N ASN A 324 20.96 -20.17 11.85
CA ASN A 324 19.54 -20.42 11.70
C ASN A 324 18.97 -19.98 10.34
N GLN A 325 19.84 -19.64 9.37
CA GLN A 325 19.45 -19.24 8.02
C GLN A 325 18.46 -18.07 7.98
N ILE A 326 18.59 -17.16 8.94
CA ILE A 326 17.80 -15.93 9.03
C ILE A 326 18.50 -14.84 8.21
N VAL A 327 17.73 -13.98 7.52
CA VAL A 327 18.30 -12.79 6.87
C VAL A 327 18.39 -11.62 7.86
N ALA A 328 19.43 -10.79 7.77
CA ALA A 328 19.56 -9.62 8.64
C ALA A 328 19.58 -8.30 7.87
N ARG A 329 18.99 -7.26 8.47
CA ARG A 329 19.11 -5.86 8.04
C ARG A 329 20.15 -5.14 8.90
N GLY A 330 21.04 -4.40 8.24
CA GLY A 330 22.05 -3.57 8.88
C GLY A 330 21.44 -2.23 9.31
N HIS A 331 21.14 -2.10 10.60
CA HIS A 331 20.54 -0.90 11.19
C HIS A 331 21.48 -0.33 12.28
N ASN A 332 22.07 0.85 12.11
CA ASN A 332 22.15 1.67 10.91
C ASN A 332 23.59 2.16 10.73
N ILE A 333 23.90 2.73 9.56
CA ILE A 333 25.22 3.34 9.31
C ILE A 333 25.29 4.71 10.00
N PHE A 334 24.33 5.58 9.68
CA PHE A 334 24.16 6.90 10.28
C PHE A 334 22.73 7.11 10.77
N TRP A 335 22.63 7.70 11.95
CA TRP A 335 21.40 8.27 12.47
C TRP A 335 21.56 9.78 12.47
N GLU A 336 20.65 10.48 11.81
CA GLU A 336 20.73 11.92 11.58
C GLU A 336 20.41 12.73 12.85
N ASP A 337 19.73 12.15 13.84
CA ASP A 337 19.51 12.79 15.14
C ASP A 337 20.84 12.87 15.94
N PRO A 338 21.31 14.09 16.28
CA PRO A 338 22.52 14.27 17.09
C PRO A 338 22.45 13.62 18.48
N ALA A 339 21.26 13.34 19.02
CA ALA A 339 21.10 12.66 20.30
C ALA A 339 21.70 11.25 20.30
N TYR A 340 21.65 10.57 19.15
CA TYR A 340 22.13 9.21 18.97
C TYR A 340 23.45 9.11 18.18
N THR A 341 24.09 10.25 17.92
CA THR A 341 25.45 10.28 17.38
C THR A 341 26.49 10.17 18.53
N PRO A 342 27.58 9.39 18.38
CA PRO A 342 28.61 9.26 19.42
C PRO A 342 29.10 10.62 19.92
N SER A 343 29.30 10.74 21.23
CA SER A 343 29.61 12.03 21.87
C SER A 343 30.85 12.73 21.29
N TRP A 344 31.86 11.94 20.88
CA TRP A 344 33.10 12.43 20.27
C TRP A 344 32.91 12.92 18.83
N VAL A 345 31.86 12.46 18.12
CA VAL A 345 31.53 12.89 16.75
C VAL A 345 30.72 14.20 16.75
N ARG A 346 29.86 14.42 17.76
CA ARG A 346 28.90 15.56 17.80
C ARG A 346 29.54 16.94 17.61
N ASN A 347 30.78 17.10 18.06
CA ASN A 347 31.52 18.36 17.99
C ASN A 347 32.45 18.47 16.77
N LEU A 348 32.58 17.41 15.97
CA LEU A 348 33.39 17.43 14.76
C LEU A 348 32.69 18.24 13.67
N THR A 349 33.48 18.92 12.84
CA THR A 349 32.99 19.65 11.66
C THR A 349 33.96 19.51 10.50
N GLY A 350 33.52 19.87 9.29
CA GLY A 350 34.39 19.99 8.13
C GLY A 350 35.23 18.73 7.84
N PRO A 351 36.56 18.84 7.65
CA PRO A 351 37.41 17.70 7.31
C PRO A 351 37.44 16.58 8.36
N GLU A 352 37.37 16.91 9.65
CA GLU A 352 37.45 15.93 10.74
C GLU A 352 36.20 15.04 10.76
N LEU A 353 35.01 15.66 10.67
CA LEU A 353 33.75 14.92 10.58
C LEU A 353 33.70 14.07 9.30
N LYS A 354 34.16 14.62 8.17
CA LYS A 354 34.23 13.87 6.91
C LYS A 354 35.13 12.63 7.04
N SER A 355 36.26 12.76 7.74
CA SER A 355 37.15 11.63 8.00
C SER A 355 36.50 10.57 8.90
N ALA A 356 35.78 10.99 9.94
CA ALA A 356 35.07 10.08 10.84
C ALA A 356 33.96 9.30 10.11
N VAL A 357 33.13 9.99 9.33
CA VAL A 357 32.08 9.39 8.49
C VAL A 357 32.67 8.38 7.50
N ASN A 358 33.73 8.75 6.78
CA ASN A 358 34.36 7.84 5.83
C ASN A 358 34.94 6.60 6.53
N SER A 359 35.56 6.79 7.69
CA SER A 359 36.11 5.69 8.50
C SER A 359 35.00 4.74 8.98
N ARG A 360 33.85 5.29 9.38
CA ARG A 360 32.66 4.53 9.77
C ARG A 360 32.15 3.65 8.63
N ILE A 361 31.95 4.22 7.44
CA ILE A 361 31.52 3.46 6.25
C ILE A 361 32.56 2.38 5.93
N GLN A 362 33.84 2.73 5.86
CA GLN A 362 34.89 1.76 5.54
C GLN A 362 34.97 0.62 6.56
N SER A 363 34.83 0.92 7.85
CA SER A 363 34.88 -0.08 8.92
C SER A 363 33.74 -1.10 8.80
N LEU A 364 32.50 -0.63 8.61
CA LEU A 364 31.34 -1.52 8.43
C LEU A 364 31.44 -2.30 7.12
N MET A 365 31.70 -1.62 6.00
CA MET A 365 31.73 -2.26 4.68
C MET A 365 32.87 -3.26 4.54
N SER A 366 34.04 -3.01 5.13
CA SER A 366 35.16 -3.96 5.08
C SER A 366 34.86 -5.26 5.83
N LYS A 367 33.97 -5.20 6.84
CA LYS A 367 33.67 -6.32 7.74
C LYS A 367 32.38 -7.06 7.40
N TYR A 368 31.34 -6.32 6.99
CA TYR A 368 29.97 -6.83 6.87
C TYR A 368 29.40 -6.77 5.46
N LYS A 369 30.22 -6.50 4.45
CA LYS A 369 29.80 -6.64 3.06
C LYS A 369 29.19 -8.03 2.83
N THR A 370 28.04 -8.09 2.17
CA THR A 370 27.24 -9.31 1.92
C THR A 370 26.63 -10.02 3.14
N GLU A 371 26.84 -9.51 4.36
CA GLU A 371 26.28 -10.12 5.58
C GLU A 371 24.86 -9.65 5.87
N PHE A 372 24.56 -8.41 5.48
CA PHE A 372 23.24 -7.83 5.59
C PHE A 372 22.63 -7.70 4.19
N ILE A 373 21.38 -8.14 4.04
CA ILE A 373 20.68 -8.00 2.76
C ILE A 373 20.36 -6.53 2.46
N HIS A 374 20.24 -5.73 3.53
CA HIS A 374 19.84 -4.33 3.49
C HIS A 374 20.72 -3.47 4.39
N TRP A 375 20.87 -2.20 4.05
CA TRP A 375 21.46 -1.18 4.92
C TRP A 375 20.55 0.03 5.06
N ASP A 376 20.23 0.37 6.31
CA ASP A 376 19.70 1.68 6.66
C ASP A 376 20.89 2.64 6.68
N VAL A 377 21.09 3.37 5.57
CA VAL A 377 22.27 4.24 5.39
C VAL A 377 22.14 5.50 6.22
N SER A 378 20.97 6.14 6.13
CA SER A 378 20.58 7.30 6.95
C SER A 378 19.21 7.01 7.57
N ASN A 379 19.16 7.06 8.91
CA ASN A 379 17.94 7.00 9.71
C ASN A 379 17.45 8.41 10.03
N GLU A 380 16.15 8.68 9.82
CA GLU A 380 15.45 9.92 10.20
C GLU A 380 15.92 11.19 9.48
N LEU A 381 16.23 11.07 8.18
CA LEU A 381 16.78 12.14 7.35
C LEU A 381 15.80 13.28 7.03
N LEU A 382 14.49 13.06 7.19
CA LEU A 382 13.50 14.13 7.02
C LEU A 382 13.34 14.99 8.28
N HIS A 383 13.61 14.43 9.46
CA HIS A 383 13.47 15.14 10.73
C HIS A 383 14.76 15.80 11.18
N PHE A 384 15.91 15.22 10.84
CA PHE A 384 17.21 15.70 11.28
C PHE A 384 18.22 15.78 10.12
N ASP A 385 19.16 16.71 10.24
CA ASP A 385 20.10 17.08 9.20
C ASP A 385 21.54 17.27 9.75
N PHE A 386 21.88 16.55 10.83
CA PHE A 386 23.16 16.74 11.56
C PHE A 386 24.37 16.75 10.64
N TYR A 387 24.45 15.77 9.73
CA TYR A 387 25.58 15.64 8.82
C TYR A 387 25.52 16.66 7.68
N GLU A 388 24.34 16.93 7.11
CA GLU A 388 24.19 17.89 6.01
C GLU A 388 24.48 19.33 6.43
N GLN A 389 24.09 19.72 7.65
CA GLN A 389 24.46 21.04 8.20
C GLN A 389 25.98 21.23 8.33
N ARG A 390 26.73 20.16 8.59
CA ARG A 390 28.17 20.23 8.92
C ARG A 390 29.10 19.90 7.75
N LEU A 391 28.64 19.08 6.82
CA LEU A 391 29.40 18.61 5.66
C LEU A 391 28.86 19.19 4.33
N GLY A 392 27.69 19.84 4.37
CA GLY A 392 27.00 20.42 3.23
C GLY A 392 25.82 19.58 2.75
N PRO A 393 24.92 20.15 1.94
CA PRO A 393 23.64 19.55 1.55
C PRO A 393 23.75 18.27 0.70
N ASN A 394 24.96 17.92 0.22
CA ASN A 394 25.20 16.70 -0.54
C ASN A 394 25.81 15.57 0.32
N ALA A 395 25.88 15.73 1.64
CA ALA A 395 26.53 14.76 2.51
C ALA A 395 25.82 13.40 2.48
N SER A 396 24.49 13.38 2.66
CA SER A 396 23.70 12.14 2.59
C SER A 396 23.88 11.44 1.24
N LEU A 397 23.79 12.17 0.12
CA LEU A 397 24.04 11.65 -1.22
C LEU A 397 25.41 10.96 -1.32
N GLN A 398 26.46 11.57 -0.76
CA GLN A 398 27.80 10.96 -0.74
C GLN A 398 27.85 9.69 0.11
N PHE A 399 27.09 9.59 1.19
CA PHE A 399 27.02 8.39 2.03
C PHE A 399 26.44 7.24 1.22
N PHE A 400 25.26 7.44 0.62
CA PHE A 400 24.62 6.44 -0.23
C PHE A 400 25.51 6.01 -1.40
N GLN A 401 26.15 6.94 -2.11
CA GLN A 401 27.08 6.62 -3.20
C GLN A 401 28.27 5.77 -2.72
N THR A 402 28.83 6.10 -1.55
CA THR A 402 29.99 5.40 -1.00
C THR A 402 29.63 4.00 -0.53
N VAL A 403 28.46 3.84 0.11
CA VAL A 403 27.96 2.54 0.56
C VAL A 403 27.61 1.67 -0.64
N HIS A 404 26.85 2.17 -1.62
CA HIS A 404 26.50 1.43 -2.84
C HIS A 404 27.73 0.95 -3.61
N LYS A 405 28.77 1.79 -3.71
CA LYS A 405 30.04 1.40 -4.34
C LYS A 405 30.77 0.29 -3.56
N SER A 406 30.63 0.28 -2.24
CA SER A 406 31.32 -0.67 -1.37
C SER A 406 30.60 -2.03 -1.32
N ASP A 407 29.27 -2.01 -1.23
CA ASP A 407 28.40 -3.18 -1.25
C ASP A 407 27.25 -3.01 -2.27
N PRO A 408 27.51 -3.27 -3.57
CA PRO A 408 26.53 -3.06 -4.63
C PRO A 408 25.39 -4.10 -4.65
N LEU A 409 25.44 -5.13 -3.79
CA LEU A 409 24.42 -6.17 -3.70
C LEU A 409 23.39 -5.89 -2.61
N ALA A 410 23.70 -5.03 -1.64
CA ALA A 410 22.79 -4.70 -0.57
C ALA A 410 21.80 -3.61 -1.02
N THR A 411 20.52 -3.80 -0.69
CA THR A 411 19.48 -2.79 -0.91
C THR A 411 19.66 -1.66 0.09
N LEU A 412 19.74 -0.42 -0.37
CA LEU A 412 19.95 0.75 0.49
C LEU A 412 18.62 1.44 0.82
N PHE A 413 18.45 1.77 2.10
CA PHE A 413 17.25 2.39 2.63
C PHE A 413 17.55 3.76 3.23
N MET A 414 16.61 4.68 3.01
CA MET A 414 16.37 5.83 3.86
C MET A 414 15.21 5.43 4.77
N ASN A 415 15.49 5.22 6.05
CA ASN A 415 14.51 4.72 7.02
C ASN A 415 13.93 5.90 7.79
N GLU A 416 12.60 5.97 7.89
CA GLU A 416 11.91 7.16 8.37
C GLU A 416 10.63 6.84 9.14
N PHE A 417 10.36 7.60 10.20
CA PHE A 417 9.12 7.50 10.96
C PHE A 417 8.07 8.52 10.51
N ASN A 418 6.84 8.30 10.94
CA ASN A 418 5.68 9.15 10.68
C ASN A 418 5.32 9.37 9.20
N VAL A 419 5.89 8.60 8.27
CA VAL A 419 5.50 8.64 6.85
C VAL A 419 4.17 7.91 6.63
N VAL A 420 4.00 6.75 7.28
CA VAL A 420 2.83 5.86 7.14
C VAL A 420 1.95 5.86 8.39
N GLU A 421 2.48 6.36 9.50
CA GLU A 421 1.89 6.28 10.82
C GLU A 421 0.86 7.38 11.08
N THR A 422 1.11 8.58 10.55
CA THR A 422 0.27 9.75 10.78
C THR A 422 0.35 10.74 9.62
N CYS A 423 -0.70 11.55 9.46
CA CYS A 423 -0.71 12.70 8.59
C CYS A 423 -0.41 14.03 9.32
N ASP A 424 -0.20 13.98 10.64
CA ASP A 424 -0.01 15.16 11.49
C ASP A 424 1.44 15.67 11.50
N ASP A 425 2.40 14.87 11.00
CA ASP A 425 3.81 15.24 10.95
C ASP A 425 4.16 15.94 9.62
N ALA A 426 4.29 17.26 9.70
CA ALA A 426 4.63 18.07 8.54
C ALA A 426 6.05 17.83 8.02
N ASN A 427 6.97 17.24 8.79
CA ASN A 427 8.35 16.99 8.34
C ASN A 427 8.46 15.75 7.47
N SER A 428 7.63 14.74 7.71
CA SER A 428 7.71 13.42 7.08
C SER A 428 6.50 13.06 6.22
N THR A 429 5.84 14.04 5.60
CA THR A 429 4.77 13.74 4.66
C THR A 429 5.27 12.80 3.56
N VAL A 430 4.40 11.90 3.08
CA VAL A 430 4.76 10.96 2.00
C VAL A 430 5.30 11.69 0.75
N ASP A 431 4.84 12.92 0.48
CA ASP A 431 5.36 13.76 -0.60
C ASP A 431 6.78 14.25 -0.35
N LYS A 432 7.13 14.64 0.88
CA LYS A 432 8.51 14.99 1.25
C LYS A 432 9.43 13.78 1.15
N TYR A 433 8.98 12.63 1.62
CA TYR A 433 9.72 11.37 1.50
C TYR A 433 10.00 11.01 0.02
N ILE A 434 8.96 11.05 -0.83
CA ILE A 434 9.09 10.83 -2.28
C ILE A 434 10.03 11.86 -2.93
N SER A 435 9.90 13.14 -2.57
CA SER A 435 10.75 14.21 -3.10
C SER A 435 12.22 13.94 -2.78
N ARG A 436 12.50 13.52 -1.54
CA ARG A 436 13.85 13.21 -1.08
C ARG A 436 14.43 11.98 -1.78
N LEU A 437 13.66 10.91 -1.95
CA LEU A 437 14.10 9.75 -2.74
C LEU A 437 14.40 10.12 -4.19
N ARG A 438 13.57 10.97 -4.81
CA ARG A 438 13.81 11.46 -6.19
C ARG A 438 15.06 12.33 -6.28
N GLU A 439 15.35 13.12 -5.26
CA GLU A 439 16.58 13.92 -5.18
C GLU A 439 17.83 13.02 -5.15
N LEU A 440 17.87 12.03 -4.26
CA LEU A 440 18.96 11.05 -4.18
C LEU A 440 19.13 10.30 -5.51
N LYS A 441 18.01 9.91 -6.15
CA LYS A 441 18.00 9.27 -7.47
C LYS A 441 18.60 10.15 -8.56
N ARG A 442 18.25 11.44 -8.61
CA ARG A 442 18.86 12.40 -9.56
C ARG A 442 20.35 12.62 -9.30
N GLY A 443 20.79 12.47 -8.06
CA GLY A 443 22.20 12.49 -7.66
C GLY A 443 23.00 11.24 -8.04
N GLY A 444 22.37 10.24 -8.69
CA GLY A 444 23.03 9.04 -9.19
C GLY A 444 23.07 7.88 -8.19
N VAL A 445 22.30 7.94 -7.10
CA VAL A 445 22.10 6.80 -6.18
C VAL A 445 20.90 5.99 -6.68
N SER A 446 21.08 4.70 -6.90
CA SER A 446 19.92 3.80 -6.98
C SER A 446 19.46 3.54 -5.56
N MET A 447 18.43 4.27 -5.12
CA MET A 447 17.71 3.90 -3.89
C MET A 447 16.89 2.67 -4.24
N ASP A 448 17.27 1.54 -3.65
CA ASP A 448 16.72 0.23 -4.03
C ASP A 448 15.56 -0.20 -3.12
N GLY A 449 15.21 0.58 -2.08
CA GLY A 449 14.09 0.29 -1.17
C GLY A 449 13.54 1.50 -0.43
N ILE A 450 12.34 1.33 0.14
CA ILE A 450 11.59 2.30 0.96
C ILE A 450 11.47 1.74 2.38
N GLY A 451 11.95 2.48 3.37
CA GLY A 451 11.96 2.08 4.79
C GLY A 451 11.01 2.95 5.60
N LEU A 452 10.02 2.33 6.22
CA LEU A 452 8.99 2.99 7.04
C LEU A 452 9.04 2.39 8.44
N GLU A 453 9.47 3.17 9.43
CA GLU A 453 9.68 2.68 10.81
C GLU A 453 8.40 2.03 11.35
N SER A 454 7.22 2.58 11.04
CA SER A 454 5.94 1.96 11.40
C SER A 454 5.68 1.94 12.90
N HIS A 455 6.11 2.99 13.58
CA HIS A 455 5.91 3.22 15.02
C HIS A 455 4.52 3.77 15.32
N PHE A 456 3.49 2.91 15.31
CA PHE A 456 2.10 3.36 15.37
C PHE A 456 1.65 3.74 16.79
N SER A 457 0.98 4.89 16.90
CA SER A 457 0.08 5.16 18.02
C SER A 457 -1.28 4.49 17.76
N LYS A 458 -2.32 5.23 17.38
CA LYS A 458 -3.56 4.64 16.89
C LYS A 458 -3.47 4.51 15.37
N PRO A 459 -3.36 3.29 14.81
CA PRO A 459 -3.24 3.14 13.37
C PRO A 459 -4.53 3.53 12.64
N ASN A 460 -4.37 4.03 11.42
CA ASN A 460 -5.46 4.34 10.50
C ASN A 460 -5.27 3.51 9.22
N PRO A 461 -5.80 2.28 9.15
CA PRO A 461 -5.55 1.37 8.01
C PRO A 461 -5.87 1.97 6.63
N PRO A 462 -6.95 2.75 6.44
CA PRO A 462 -7.17 3.48 5.19
C PRO A 462 -6.06 4.47 4.82
N PHE A 463 -5.51 5.20 5.80
CA PHE A 463 -4.36 6.08 5.55
C PHE A 463 -3.10 5.29 5.23
N ILE A 464 -2.84 4.20 5.95
CA ILE A 464 -1.73 3.27 5.68
C ILE A 464 -1.82 2.79 4.22
N ARG A 465 -2.99 2.31 3.78
CA ARG A 465 -3.23 1.89 2.38
C ARG A 465 -2.86 2.98 1.39
N ALA A 466 -3.37 4.19 1.59
CA ALA A 466 -3.15 5.32 0.69
C ALA A 466 -1.68 5.73 0.58
N VAL A 467 -0.96 5.74 1.71
CA VAL A 467 0.48 6.01 1.74
C VAL A 467 1.25 4.91 1.00
N LEU A 468 0.93 3.65 1.26
CA LEU A 468 1.57 2.51 0.60
C LEU A 468 1.30 2.49 -0.92
N ASP A 469 0.08 2.76 -1.36
CA ASP A 469 -0.31 2.86 -2.78
C ASP A 469 0.46 4.00 -3.46
N LYS A 470 0.60 5.15 -2.80
CA LYS A 470 1.37 6.27 -3.33
C LYS A 470 2.85 5.97 -3.42
N LEU A 471 3.43 5.34 -2.40
CA LEU A 471 4.84 4.89 -2.41
C LEU A 471 5.10 3.81 -3.46
N ALA A 472 4.11 2.93 -3.71
CA ALA A 472 4.18 1.88 -4.73
C ALA A 472 4.39 2.42 -6.15
N THR A 473 3.99 3.67 -6.43
CA THR A 473 4.23 4.32 -7.73
C THR A 473 5.70 4.48 -8.06
N LEU A 474 6.58 4.43 -7.05
CA LEU A 474 8.03 4.47 -7.24
C LEU A 474 8.59 3.14 -7.76
N GLN A 475 7.80 2.06 -7.71
CA GLN A 475 8.21 0.71 -8.08
C GLN A 475 9.44 0.22 -7.29
N LEU A 476 9.55 0.69 -6.04
CA LEU A 476 10.56 0.25 -5.09
C LEU A 476 9.91 -0.68 -4.04
N PRO A 477 10.62 -1.69 -3.54
CA PRO A 477 10.14 -2.54 -2.46
C PRO A 477 9.96 -1.73 -1.17
N ILE A 478 8.78 -1.84 -0.56
CA ILE A 478 8.45 -1.18 0.72
C ILE A 478 8.69 -2.15 1.87
N TRP A 479 9.30 -1.65 2.93
CA TRP A 479 9.52 -2.39 4.17
C TRP A 479 8.93 -1.64 5.36
N LEU A 480 8.12 -2.34 6.16
CA LEU A 480 7.79 -1.89 7.50
C LEU A 480 8.92 -2.36 8.41
N THR A 481 9.76 -1.44 8.87
CA THR A 481 11.10 -1.76 9.41
C THR A 481 11.12 -1.94 10.92
N GLU A 482 10.24 -1.26 11.66
CA GLU A 482 10.28 -1.16 13.14
C GLU A 482 8.86 -1.22 13.75
N LEU A 483 7.99 -2.05 13.17
CA LEU A 483 6.58 -2.08 13.52
C LEU A 483 6.35 -2.40 15.00
N ASP A 484 5.78 -1.44 15.71
CA ASP A 484 5.24 -1.61 17.06
C ASP A 484 4.00 -0.73 17.29
N ILE A 485 3.30 -1.00 18.40
CA ILE A 485 2.18 -0.20 18.88
C ILE A 485 2.57 0.48 20.19
N ASN A 486 2.23 1.77 20.31
CA ASN A 486 2.54 2.61 21.46
C ASN A 486 2.15 1.95 22.81
N ASN A 487 3.03 2.07 23.81
CA ASN A 487 2.89 1.49 25.15
C ASN A 487 1.84 2.18 26.03
N THR A 488 1.22 3.26 25.57
CA THR A 488 0.10 3.91 26.27
C THR A 488 -1.20 3.11 26.20
N PHE A 489 -1.32 2.16 25.28
CA PHE A 489 -2.49 1.28 25.14
C PHE A 489 -2.35 0.04 26.03
N ASP A 490 -3.49 -0.51 26.47
CA ASP A 490 -3.49 -1.83 27.11
C ASP A 490 -3.13 -2.94 26.12
N LEU A 491 -2.75 -4.11 26.63
CA LEU A 491 -2.22 -5.22 25.83
C LEU A 491 -3.22 -5.73 24.78
N GLU A 492 -4.53 -5.73 25.06
CA GLU A 492 -5.55 -6.20 24.12
C GLU A 492 -5.73 -5.18 22.99
N THR A 493 -5.75 -3.89 23.33
CA THR A 493 -5.78 -2.82 22.33
C THR A 493 -4.54 -2.82 21.45
N GLN A 494 -3.34 -3.00 22.03
CA GLN A 494 -2.11 -3.17 21.26
C GLN A 494 -2.21 -4.33 20.27
N ALA A 495 -2.69 -5.49 20.73
CA ALA A 495 -2.84 -6.67 19.88
C ALA A 495 -3.82 -6.44 18.72
N ALA A 496 -4.97 -5.81 18.97
CA ALA A 496 -5.95 -5.49 17.94
C ALA A 496 -5.39 -4.53 16.88
N TYR A 497 -4.63 -3.51 17.31
CA TYR A 497 -3.99 -2.56 16.41
C TYR A 497 -2.85 -3.19 15.62
N LEU A 498 -2.04 -4.03 16.28
CA LEU A 498 -0.99 -4.81 15.61
C LEU A 498 -1.59 -5.69 14.52
N GLU A 499 -2.67 -6.42 14.79
CA GLU A 499 -3.33 -7.25 13.78
C GLU A 499 -3.80 -6.43 12.58
N ALA A 500 -4.38 -5.25 12.80
CA ALA A 500 -4.85 -4.39 11.73
C ALA A 500 -3.71 -3.93 10.81
N VAL A 501 -2.60 -3.47 11.39
CA VAL A 501 -1.42 -3.02 10.62
C VAL A 501 -0.73 -4.19 9.92
N LEU A 502 -0.58 -5.33 10.59
CA LEU A 502 0.02 -6.53 10.02
C LEU A 502 -0.75 -7.04 8.81
N ARG A 503 -2.09 -7.10 8.90
CA ARG A 503 -2.93 -7.51 7.77
C ARG A 503 -2.85 -6.50 6.62
N GLU A 504 -2.81 -5.21 6.93
CA GLU A 504 -2.70 -4.15 5.94
C GLU A 504 -1.38 -4.24 5.19
N GLY A 505 -0.24 -4.23 5.89
CA GLY A 505 1.08 -4.38 5.29
C GLY A 505 1.24 -5.69 4.52
N PHE A 506 0.80 -6.83 5.09
CA PHE A 506 0.95 -8.12 4.42
C PHE A 506 0.08 -8.24 3.16
N SER A 507 -1.10 -7.62 3.12
CA SER A 507 -1.97 -7.66 1.93
C SER A 507 -1.51 -6.74 0.80
N HIS A 508 -0.67 -5.75 1.07
CA HIS A 508 -0.23 -4.79 0.06
C HIS A 508 0.85 -5.39 -0.87
N PRO A 509 0.69 -5.37 -2.20
CA PRO A 509 1.62 -6.02 -3.14
C PRO A 509 3.04 -5.44 -3.08
N SER A 510 3.18 -4.12 -2.93
CA SER A 510 4.50 -3.47 -2.87
C SER A 510 5.21 -3.57 -1.52
N VAL A 511 4.58 -4.16 -0.50
CA VAL A 511 5.26 -4.45 0.76
C VAL A 511 6.02 -5.76 0.63
N ASN A 512 7.33 -5.71 0.77
CA ASN A 512 8.21 -6.85 0.57
C ASN A 512 8.62 -7.50 1.87
N GLY A 513 8.67 -6.75 2.98
CA GLY A 513 8.96 -7.33 4.30
C GLY A 513 8.40 -6.52 5.45
N ILE A 514 8.22 -7.20 6.58
CA ILE A 514 7.73 -6.62 7.83
C ILE A 514 8.65 -7.05 8.95
N MET A 515 9.04 -6.09 9.79
CA MET A 515 9.98 -6.25 10.88
C MET A 515 9.39 -5.60 12.11
N LEU A 516 9.19 -6.38 13.16
CA LEU A 516 8.62 -5.92 14.42
C LEU A 516 9.71 -5.33 15.32
N TRP A 517 9.42 -4.24 16.03
CA TRP A 517 10.37 -3.66 16.99
C TRP A 517 10.15 -4.17 18.42
N THR A 518 10.34 -5.48 18.58
CA THR A 518 9.92 -6.23 19.79
C THR A 518 11.06 -6.99 20.46
N ALA A 519 12.28 -6.45 20.40
CA ALA A 519 13.44 -7.04 21.05
C ALA A 519 13.22 -7.18 22.57
N LEU A 520 13.59 -8.34 23.12
CA LEU A 520 13.38 -8.66 24.53
C LEU A 520 14.60 -8.23 25.37
N HIS A 521 14.40 -7.30 26.32
CA HIS A 521 15.41 -6.92 27.30
C HIS A 521 15.07 -7.46 28.70
N PRO A 522 16.03 -7.46 29.65
CA PRO A 522 15.75 -7.90 31.02
C PRO A 522 14.66 -7.08 31.73
N TYR A 523 14.43 -5.85 31.26
CA TYR A 523 13.47 -4.90 31.85
C TYR A 523 12.20 -4.69 31.00
N GLY A 524 12.00 -5.49 29.95
CA GLY A 524 10.87 -5.37 29.03
C GLY A 524 11.31 -5.08 27.59
N CYS A 525 10.47 -4.42 26.82
CA CYS A 525 10.72 -4.05 25.43
C CYS A 525 10.49 -2.55 25.27
N TYR A 526 10.85 -1.99 24.11
CA TYR A 526 10.74 -0.55 23.86
C TYR A 526 9.30 -0.02 24.02
N ARG A 527 8.37 -0.46 23.16
CA ARG A 527 6.94 -0.07 23.23
C ARG A 527 5.99 -1.26 23.34
N MET A 528 6.34 -2.37 22.72
CA MET A 528 5.48 -3.55 22.65
C MET A 528 6.32 -4.81 22.82
N CYS A 529 5.85 -5.72 23.67
CA CYS A 529 6.45 -7.03 23.84
C CYS A 529 5.55 -8.11 23.23
N LEU A 530 6.15 -9.12 22.60
CA LEU A 530 5.41 -10.32 22.18
C LEU A 530 5.27 -11.35 23.30
N THR A 531 6.20 -11.35 24.27
CA THR A 531 6.20 -12.26 25.41
C THR A 531 6.53 -11.54 26.71
N ASP A 532 6.23 -12.19 27.84
CA ASP A 532 6.85 -11.85 29.12
C ASP A 532 8.30 -12.37 29.20
N ASN A 533 8.98 -12.09 30.32
CA ASN A 533 10.36 -12.53 30.57
C ASN A 533 10.53 -14.06 30.70
N ASN A 534 9.43 -14.81 30.84
CA ASN A 534 9.44 -16.28 30.84
C ASN A 534 9.08 -16.86 29.47
N LEU A 535 9.06 -16.02 28.43
CA LEU A 535 8.69 -16.38 27.05
C LEU A 535 7.27 -16.91 26.92
N ARG A 536 6.36 -16.50 27.83
CA ARG A 536 4.92 -16.73 27.65
C ARG A 536 4.36 -15.61 26.79
N ASN A 537 3.59 -15.96 25.76
CA ASN A 537 2.97 -14.98 24.88
C ASN A 537 2.14 -13.96 25.67
N LEU A 538 2.25 -12.72 25.23
CA LEU A 538 1.30 -11.65 25.49
C LEU A 538 0.29 -11.62 24.32
N PRO A 539 -0.84 -10.88 24.43
CA PRO A 539 -1.85 -10.81 23.37
C PRO A 539 -1.28 -10.45 21.98
N ALA A 540 -0.26 -9.58 21.92
CA ALA A 540 0.44 -9.26 20.68
C ALA A 540 1.19 -10.48 20.09
N GLY A 541 1.84 -11.29 20.93
CA GLY A 541 2.45 -12.56 20.53
C GLY A 541 1.44 -13.58 20.01
N ASP A 542 0.27 -13.67 20.64
CA ASP A 542 -0.82 -14.54 20.16
C ASP A 542 -1.36 -14.11 18.80
N VAL A 543 -1.41 -12.80 18.53
CA VAL A 543 -1.74 -12.26 17.20
C VAL A 543 -0.70 -12.69 16.17
N VAL A 544 0.60 -12.58 16.48
CA VAL A 544 1.67 -12.99 15.56
C VAL A 544 1.58 -14.49 15.27
N ASP A 545 1.46 -15.34 16.29
CA ASP A 545 1.37 -16.79 16.12
C ASP A 545 0.13 -17.19 15.29
N LYS A 546 -1.01 -16.53 15.54
CA LYS A 546 -2.24 -16.70 14.76
C LYS A 546 -2.02 -16.36 13.28
N LEU A 547 -1.40 -15.21 13.00
CA LEU A 547 -1.18 -14.75 11.64
C LEU A 547 -0.14 -15.59 10.90
N LEU A 548 0.95 -16.01 11.56
CA LEU A 548 1.94 -16.92 10.99
C LEU A 548 1.34 -18.28 10.59
N LYS A 549 0.37 -18.77 11.38
CA LYS A 549 -0.42 -19.97 11.06
C LYS A 549 -1.40 -19.75 9.91
N GLU A 550 -1.94 -18.54 9.78
CA GLU A 550 -2.84 -18.14 8.68
C GLU A 550 -2.07 -17.91 7.36
N TRP A 551 -0.85 -17.38 7.43
CA TRP A 551 0.00 -17.00 6.29
C TRP A 551 0.96 -18.10 5.87
N GLN A 552 0.41 -19.28 5.67
CA GLN A 552 1.12 -20.44 5.14
C GLN A 552 0.15 -21.41 4.49
N THR A 553 0.71 -22.23 3.61
CA THR A 553 -0.03 -23.28 2.90
C THR A 553 -0.09 -24.56 3.74
N GLY A 554 0.96 -24.83 4.51
CA GLY A 554 1.11 -26.08 5.25
C GLY A 554 1.34 -27.27 4.32
N VAL A 555 0.81 -28.43 4.71
CA VAL A 555 0.84 -29.67 3.92
C VAL A 555 -0.52 -29.87 3.26
N ILE A 556 -0.51 -30.12 1.96
CA ILE A 556 -1.69 -30.44 1.16
C ILE A 556 -1.54 -31.88 0.67
N GLU A 557 -2.60 -32.67 0.86
CA GLU A 557 -2.69 -34.03 0.35
C GLU A 557 -3.84 -34.13 -0.65
N GLY A 558 -3.61 -34.88 -1.72
CA GLY A 558 -4.56 -35.03 -2.80
C GLY A 558 -4.28 -36.22 -3.70
N HIS A 559 -5.14 -36.40 -4.69
CA HIS A 559 -4.97 -37.40 -5.73
C HIS A 559 -5.12 -36.74 -7.09
N ALA A 560 -4.32 -37.18 -8.06
CA ALA A 560 -4.43 -36.76 -9.44
C ALA A 560 -5.81 -37.13 -10.02
N ASP A 561 -6.42 -36.21 -10.76
CA ASP A 561 -7.69 -36.38 -11.45
C ASP A 561 -7.58 -37.29 -12.69
N ASP A 562 -8.64 -37.41 -13.47
CA ASP A 562 -8.70 -38.21 -14.70
C ASP A 562 -7.76 -37.73 -15.83
N HIS A 563 -7.18 -36.54 -15.69
CA HIS A 563 -6.13 -36.02 -16.55
C HIS A 563 -4.73 -36.15 -15.95
N GLY A 564 -4.58 -36.85 -14.82
CA GLY A 564 -3.31 -36.96 -14.11
C GLY A 564 -2.89 -35.64 -13.44
N SER A 565 -3.83 -34.73 -13.17
CA SER A 565 -3.55 -33.39 -12.66
C SER A 565 -4.05 -33.17 -11.24
N TYR A 566 -3.40 -32.30 -10.49
CA TYR A 566 -3.88 -31.83 -9.19
C TYR A 566 -3.60 -30.32 -9.02
N SER A 567 -4.65 -29.53 -8.82
CA SER A 567 -4.54 -28.08 -8.69
C SER A 567 -4.78 -27.61 -7.26
N PHE A 568 -4.00 -26.63 -6.81
CA PHE A 568 -4.12 -26.02 -5.50
C PHE A 568 -3.76 -24.53 -5.55
N ASN A 569 -4.13 -23.78 -4.51
CA ASN A 569 -3.72 -22.39 -4.32
C ASN A 569 -2.78 -22.30 -3.11
N GLY A 570 -1.49 -22.08 -3.35
CA GLY A 570 -0.45 -21.99 -2.32
C GLY A 570 0.01 -20.56 -2.08
N PHE A 571 0.50 -20.23 -0.89
CA PHE A 571 1.24 -19.01 -0.62
C PHE A 571 2.58 -18.94 -1.38
N LEU A 572 3.12 -17.74 -1.59
CA LEU A 572 4.44 -17.61 -2.21
C LEU A 572 5.54 -18.25 -1.34
N GLY A 573 6.47 -18.96 -1.99
CA GLY A 573 7.59 -19.63 -1.35
C GLY A 573 8.01 -20.92 -2.05
N GLU A 574 8.91 -21.67 -1.40
CA GLU A 574 9.39 -22.95 -1.90
C GLU A 574 8.53 -24.11 -1.40
N TYR A 575 8.38 -25.11 -2.25
CA TYR A 575 7.59 -26.31 -2.01
C TYR A 575 8.38 -27.56 -2.31
N ARG A 576 8.07 -28.61 -1.56
CA ARG A 576 8.42 -30.00 -1.85
C ARG A 576 7.15 -30.74 -2.25
N VAL A 577 7.24 -31.56 -3.29
CA VAL A 577 6.14 -32.41 -3.74
C VAL A 577 6.61 -33.86 -3.80
N ASN A 578 5.83 -34.73 -3.18
CA ASN A 578 5.99 -36.18 -3.18
C ASN A 578 4.81 -36.79 -3.93
N VAL A 579 5.09 -37.63 -4.92
CA VAL A 579 4.06 -38.32 -5.72
C VAL A 579 4.25 -39.81 -5.62
N LYS A 580 3.16 -40.55 -5.42
CA LYS A 580 3.15 -42.01 -5.33
C LYS A 580 2.07 -42.62 -6.21
N TYR A 581 2.45 -43.59 -7.03
CA TYR A 581 1.51 -44.39 -7.84
C TYR A 581 1.94 -45.87 -7.82
N GLY A 582 1.11 -46.72 -7.22
CA GLY A 582 1.48 -48.12 -6.96
C GLY A 582 2.74 -48.23 -6.10
N SER A 583 3.81 -48.83 -6.65
CA SER A 583 5.13 -48.93 -6.02
C SER A 583 6.11 -47.82 -6.42
N ARG A 584 5.74 -46.95 -7.37
CA ARG A 584 6.61 -45.85 -7.84
C ARG A 584 6.43 -44.63 -6.97
N ILE A 585 7.53 -43.94 -6.70
CA ILE A 585 7.59 -42.72 -5.91
C ILE A 585 8.54 -41.74 -6.61
N ALA A 586 8.14 -40.49 -6.72
CA ALA A 586 8.99 -39.39 -7.16
C ALA A 586 8.87 -38.22 -6.18
N ASN A 587 9.95 -37.47 -6.04
CA ASN A 587 10.04 -36.27 -5.22
C ASN A 587 10.69 -35.14 -6.01
N SER A 588 10.17 -33.93 -5.86
CA SER A 588 10.68 -32.73 -6.54
C SER A 588 10.46 -31.49 -5.68
N THR A 589 11.10 -30.38 -6.05
CA THR A 589 10.92 -29.07 -5.42
C THR A 589 10.59 -28.01 -6.46
N PHE A 590 9.78 -27.03 -6.09
CA PHE A 590 9.41 -25.91 -6.95
C PHE A 590 9.08 -24.66 -6.15
N SER A 591 9.12 -23.51 -6.83
CA SER A 591 8.84 -22.20 -6.24
C SER A 591 7.52 -21.64 -6.75
N LEU A 592 6.73 -21.04 -5.86
CA LEU A 592 5.64 -20.15 -6.22
C LEU A 592 6.09 -18.70 -6.02
N CYS A 593 6.23 -17.97 -7.14
CA CYS A 593 6.65 -16.57 -7.17
C CYS A 593 5.49 -15.67 -7.63
N ARG A 594 5.63 -14.36 -7.43
CA ARG A 594 4.67 -13.35 -7.90
C ARG A 594 4.42 -13.46 -9.42
N GLY A 595 3.21 -13.12 -9.86
CA GLY A 595 2.74 -13.17 -11.26
C GLY A 595 1.27 -13.60 -11.41
N ASP A 596 0.65 -13.41 -12.57
CA ASP A 596 -0.81 -13.59 -12.69
C ASP A 596 -1.23 -14.99 -13.20
N GLU A 597 -0.26 -15.76 -13.67
CA GLU A 597 -0.49 -17.05 -14.31
C GLU A 597 -0.46 -18.22 -13.31
N THR A 598 -1.32 -19.21 -13.55
CA THR A 598 -1.25 -20.53 -12.90
C THR A 598 0.09 -21.18 -13.23
N LYS A 599 0.81 -21.65 -12.21
CA LYS A 599 2.08 -22.36 -12.39
C LYS A 599 1.86 -23.83 -12.64
N HIS A 600 2.49 -24.38 -13.68
CA HIS A 600 2.37 -25.79 -14.03
C HIS A 600 3.68 -26.51 -13.79
N PHE A 601 3.63 -27.65 -13.11
CA PHE A 601 4.78 -28.48 -12.79
C PHE A 601 4.52 -29.91 -13.22
N SER A 602 5.45 -30.53 -13.94
CA SER A 602 5.31 -31.90 -14.42
C SER A 602 6.22 -32.84 -13.65
N ILE A 603 5.68 -33.97 -13.22
CA ILE A 603 6.38 -35.04 -12.51
C ILE A 603 6.14 -36.34 -13.27
N GLN A 604 7.23 -37.02 -13.62
CA GLN A 604 7.19 -38.29 -14.33
C GLN A 604 7.55 -39.44 -13.39
N LEU A 605 6.79 -40.54 -13.44
CA LEU A 605 6.95 -41.73 -12.58
C LEU A 605 7.41 -43.00 -13.32
#